data_AF-A0A4Y8DAU2-F1
#
_entry.id   AF-A0A4Y8DAU2-F1
#
_cell.length_a   1.000
_cell.length_b   1.000
_cell.length_c   1.000
_cell.angle_alpha   90.00
_cell.angle_beta   90.00
_cell.angle_gamma   90.00
#
_symmetry.space_group_name_H-M   'P 1'
#
loop_
_entity.id
_entity.type
_entity.pdbx_description
1 polymer ?
#
loop_
_entity_poly.entity_id
_entity_poly.type
_entity_poly.pdbx_seq_one_letter_code
_entity_poly.pdbx_strand_id
1 'polypeptide(L)'
;MPHAVETNTNEEPPYSEMTLRESLIARHSSRAFLSTPVSKSIIQSTLDLARFAPSNSNIQPHLVFLLTGESLENLRTKLFTAASESTPNIPPLPVGYTHYRSEVGRQLYGEGMGIPRSDSEARNAAVLRNYRFFDAPVGAIVCID
;
A
#
# COMPACT_ATOMS: atom_id res chain seq x y z
N MET A 1 22.91 -14.68 -17.49
CA MET A 1 22.37 -15.93 -16.92
C MET A 1 21.85 -15.59 -15.53
N PRO A 2 20.53 -15.60 -15.25
CA PRO A 2 20.10 -15.42 -13.88
C PRO A 2 20.54 -16.68 -13.11
N HIS A 3 21.32 -16.47 -12.04
CA HIS A 3 21.58 -17.51 -11.06
C HIS A 3 20.23 -18.02 -10.54
N ALA A 4 19.99 -19.32 -10.69
CA ALA A 4 18.95 -19.99 -9.93
C ALA A 4 19.28 -19.74 -8.46
N VAL A 5 18.44 -18.96 -7.77
CA VAL A 5 18.48 -18.87 -6.32
C VAL A 5 17.95 -20.21 -5.84
N GLU A 6 18.84 -21.14 -5.55
CA GLU A 6 18.49 -22.33 -4.77
C GLU A 6 18.11 -21.85 -3.36
N THR A 7 16.83 -21.56 -3.15
CA THR A 7 16.29 -21.37 -1.81
C THR A 7 16.16 -22.74 -1.18
N ASN A 8 17.27 -23.23 -0.63
CA ASN A 8 17.29 -24.41 0.21
C ASN A 8 16.72 -24.03 1.58
N THR A 9 15.38 -24.02 1.69
CA THR A 9 14.68 -23.90 2.97
C THR A 9 13.65 -25.01 3.04
N ASN A 10 13.98 -26.09 3.76
CA ASN A 10 13.03 -27.14 4.18
C ASN A 10 11.97 -26.61 5.18
N GLU A 11 11.70 -25.31 5.19
CA GLU A 11 10.65 -24.68 5.97
C GLU A 11 9.46 -24.44 5.05
N GLU A 12 8.32 -25.01 5.42
CA GLU A 12 7.05 -24.74 4.75
C GLU A 12 6.78 -23.22 4.81
N PRO A 13 6.50 -22.57 3.68
CA PRO A 13 6.33 -21.13 3.67
C PRO A 13 5.16 -20.74 4.59
N PRO A 14 5.28 -19.62 5.34
CA PRO A 14 4.26 -19.19 6.30
C PRO A 14 2.97 -18.63 5.62
N TYR A 15 2.75 -18.97 4.36
CA TYR A 15 1.64 -18.51 3.52
C TYR A 15 1.17 -19.66 2.63
N SER A 16 -0.14 -19.70 2.36
CA SER A 16 -0.71 -20.66 1.42
C SER A 16 -0.20 -20.37 0.01
N GLU A 17 0.22 -21.42 -0.70
CA GLU A 17 0.41 -21.37 -2.15
C GLU A 17 -0.93 -21.00 -2.81
N MET A 18 -0.87 -20.04 -3.74
CA MET A 18 -2.00 -19.62 -4.58
C MET A 18 -1.52 -19.55 -6.02
N THR A 19 -2.36 -19.95 -6.96
CA THR A 19 -2.08 -19.72 -8.37
C THR A 19 -2.01 -18.21 -8.67
N LEU A 20 -1.30 -17.83 -9.73
CA LEU A 20 -1.25 -16.43 -10.18
C LEU A 20 -2.66 -15.86 -10.39
N ARG A 21 -3.58 -16.65 -10.97
CA ARG A 21 -4.97 -16.24 -11.21
C ARG A 21 -5.70 -15.92 -9.91
N GLU A 22 -5.58 -16.79 -8.91
CA GLU A 22 -6.23 -16.60 -7.61
C GLU A 22 -5.68 -15.36 -6.91
N SER A 23 -4.35 -15.18 -6.92
CA SER A 23 -3.68 -14.02 -6.33
C SER A 23 -4.15 -12.70 -6.96
N LEU A 24 -4.34 -12.66 -8.28
CA LEU A 24 -4.85 -11.47 -8.97
C LEU A 24 -6.30 -11.13 -8.60
N ILE A 25 -7.15 -12.14 -8.40
CA ILE A 25 -8.56 -11.96 -8.03
C ILE A 25 -8.71 -11.60 -6.56
N ALA A 26 -7.94 -12.23 -5.67
CA ALA A 26 -8.03 -12.02 -4.22
C ALA A 26 -7.47 -10.65 -3.79
N ARG A 27 -6.53 -10.08 -4.55
CA ARG A 27 -5.90 -8.79 -4.23
C ARG A 27 -6.92 -7.66 -4.24
N HIS A 28 -7.04 -6.97 -3.10
CA HIS A 28 -7.87 -5.78 -2.93
C HIS A 28 -7.15 -4.70 -2.11
N SER A 29 -7.70 -3.49 -2.05
CA SER A 29 -7.16 -2.40 -1.25
C SER A 29 -7.65 -2.53 0.20
N SER A 30 -6.84 -3.17 1.04
CA SER A 30 -7.07 -3.24 2.48
C SER A 30 -6.82 -1.87 3.14
N ARG A 31 -7.72 -1.47 4.04
CA ARG A 31 -7.71 -0.16 4.73
C ARG A 31 -7.84 -0.29 6.25
N ALA A 32 -7.51 -1.47 6.76
CA ALA A 32 -7.34 -1.76 8.16
C ALA A 32 -6.41 -2.96 8.25
N PHE A 33 -5.32 -2.82 9.00
CA PHE A 33 -4.33 -3.88 9.18
C PHE A 33 -4.20 -4.21 10.66
N LEU A 34 -3.85 -5.46 10.94
CA LEU A 34 -3.44 -5.88 12.28
C LEU A 34 -2.02 -5.37 12.55
N SER A 35 -1.69 -5.19 13.83
CA SER A 35 -0.33 -4.84 14.27
C SER A 35 0.67 -6.00 14.16
N THR A 36 0.23 -7.16 13.66
CA THR A 36 1.06 -8.35 13.47
C THR A 36 2.26 -8.04 12.57
N PRO A 37 3.50 -8.17 13.07
CA PRO A 37 4.69 -7.91 12.26
C PRO A 37 4.79 -8.86 11.07
N VAL A 38 5.32 -8.36 9.95
CA VAL A 38 5.68 -9.19 8.79
C VAL A 38 7.16 -9.55 8.90
N SER A 39 7.49 -10.84 8.73
CA SER A 39 8.88 -11.26 8.80
C SER A 39 9.72 -10.65 7.68
N LYS A 40 11.00 -10.37 7.96
CA LYS A 40 11.92 -9.84 6.96
C LYS A 40 12.08 -10.78 5.76
N SER A 41 12.01 -12.10 5.97
CA SER A 41 12.12 -13.09 4.89
C SER A 41 10.96 -12.98 3.89
N ILE A 42 9.72 -12.80 4.37
CA ILE A 42 8.55 -12.60 3.51
C ILE A 42 8.68 -11.31 2.69
N ILE A 43 9.14 -10.23 3.33
CA ILE A 43 9.35 -8.94 2.66
C ILE A 43 10.40 -9.09 1.55
N GLN A 44 11.52 -9.73 1.86
CA GLN A 44 12.61 -9.94 0.91
C GLN A 44 12.16 -10.81 -0.27
N SER A 45 11.52 -11.96 -0.02
CA SER A 45 11.04 -12.83 -1.09
C SER A 45 10.02 -12.14 -2.00
N THR A 46 9.17 -11.27 -1.43
CA THR A 46 8.21 -10.47 -2.19
C THR A 46 8.92 -9.47 -3.11
N LEU A 47 9.94 -8.78 -2.62
CA LEU A 47 10.74 -7.85 -3.43
C LEU A 47 11.57 -8.56 -4.51
N ASP A 48 12.07 -9.76 -4.20
CA ASP A 48 12.82 -10.60 -5.14
C ASP A 48 11.94 -11.11 -6.29
N LEU A 49 10.62 -11.19 -6.09
CA LEU A 49 9.66 -11.40 -7.19
C LEU A 49 9.36 -10.08 -7.93
N ALA A 50 9.17 -8.98 -7.19
CA ALA A 50 8.80 -7.69 -7.77
C ALA A 50 9.83 -7.14 -8.77
N ARG A 51 11.12 -7.43 -8.56
CA ARG A 51 12.21 -7.01 -9.47
C ARG A 51 12.13 -7.59 -10.90
N PHE A 52 11.28 -8.59 -11.13
CA PHE A 52 11.04 -9.13 -12.48
C PHE A 52 10.02 -8.31 -13.28
N ALA A 53 9.46 -7.25 -12.71
CA ALA A 53 8.65 -6.31 -13.47
C ALA A 53 9.45 -5.71 -14.65
N PRO A 54 8.92 -5.75 -15.89
CA PRO A 54 9.62 -5.18 -17.03
C PRO A 54 9.68 -3.65 -16.94
N SER A 55 10.70 -3.07 -17.55
CA SER A 55 10.86 -1.62 -17.69
C SER A 55 11.46 -1.27 -19.05
N ASN A 56 11.21 -0.05 -19.55
CA ASN A 56 11.79 0.42 -20.81
C ASN A 56 13.32 0.32 -20.74
N SER A 57 13.92 -0.36 -21.72
CA SER A 57 15.37 -0.65 -21.75
C SER A 57 15.93 -1.34 -20.49
N ASN A 58 15.06 -2.00 -19.71
CA ASN A 58 15.40 -2.67 -18.45
C ASN A 58 16.11 -1.80 -17.39
N ILE A 59 15.85 -0.49 -17.39
CA ILE A 59 16.53 0.44 -16.47
C ILE A 59 16.13 0.26 -15.01
N GLN A 60 14.99 -0.40 -14.73
CA GLN A 60 14.52 -0.71 -13.37
C GLN A 60 14.54 0.54 -12.46
N PRO A 61 13.81 1.61 -12.83
CA PRO A 61 14.01 2.95 -12.23
C PRO A 61 13.41 3.07 -10.81
N HIS A 62 12.77 2.02 -10.33
CA HIS A 62 12.04 2.00 -9.07
C HIS A 62 13.01 1.94 -7.87
N LEU A 63 12.95 2.95 -7.01
CA LEU A 63 13.59 2.96 -5.71
C LEU A 63 12.52 2.77 -4.62
N VAL A 64 12.66 1.73 -3.81
CA VAL A 64 11.66 1.38 -2.77
C VAL A 64 12.26 1.56 -1.38
N PHE A 65 11.72 2.48 -0.60
CA PHE A 65 12.03 2.64 0.82
C PHE A 65 11.01 1.88 1.65
N LEU A 66 11.48 0.89 2.41
CA LEU A 66 10.67 0.13 3.35
C LEU A 66 10.93 0.59 4.78
N LEU A 67 9.84 0.81 5.52
CA LEU A 67 9.88 1.25 6.91
C LEU A 67 9.03 0.32 7.77
N THR A 68 9.55 0.02 8.97
CA THR A 68 8.88 -0.76 10.01
C THR A 68 9.18 -0.15 11.38
N GLY A 69 8.37 -0.47 12.40
CA GLY A 69 8.61 -0.05 13.78
C GLY A 69 8.73 1.46 13.94
N GLU A 70 9.72 1.92 14.71
CA GLU A 70 9.88 3.34 15.07
C GLU A 70 10.05 4.26 13.86
N SER A 71 10.78 3.82 12.82
CA SER A 71 10.98 4.61 11.61
C SER A 71 9.66 4.88 10.86
N LEU A 72 8.78 3.88 10.82
CA LEU A 72 7.44 4.01 10.26
C LEU A 72 6.56 4.92 11.12
N GLU A 73 6.61 4.79 12.44
CA GLU A 73 5.84 5.66 13.34
C GLU A 73 6.26 7.13 13.29
N ASN A 74 7.56 7.39 13.14
CA ASN A 74 8.06 8.75 12.94
C ASN A 74 7.52 9.34 11.62
N LEU A 75 7.58 8.56 10.53
CA LEU A 75 7.04 8.97 9.23
C LEU A 75 5.52 9.24 9.30
N ARG A 76 4.77 8.31 9.89
CA ARG A 76 3.32 8.42 10.13
C ARG A 76 2.95 9.70 10.85
N THR A 77 3.67 10.01 11.92
CA THR A 77 3.41 11.21 12.73
C THR A 77 3.64 12.47 11.91
N LYS A 78 4.77 12.56 11.20
CA LYS A 78 5.08 13.72 10.34
C LYS A 78 4.09 13.90 9.19
N LEU A 79 3.73 12.81 8.51
CA LEU A 79 2.75 12.83 7.42
C LEU A 79 1.37 13.24 7.91
N PHE A 80 0.94 12.70 9.06
CA PHE A 80 -0.35 13.04 9.66
C PHE A 80 -0.42 14.51 10.05
N THR A 81 0.63 15.05 10.69
CA THR A 81 0.71 16.48 11.02
C THR A 81 0.61 17.34 9.77
N ALA A 82 1.45 17.07 8.75
CA ALA A 82 1.46 17.84 7.51
C ALA A 82 0.11 17.83 6.78
N ALA A 83 -0.56 16.67 6.74
CA ALA A 83 -1.87 16.51 6.11
C ALA A 83 -3.02 17.12 6.92
N SER A 84 -2.84 17.31 8.24
CA SER A 84 -3.81 17.97 9.11
C SER A 84 -3.71 19.50 9.00
N GLU A 85 -2.52 20.02 8.75
CA GLU A 85 -2.25 21.46 8.63
C GLU A 85 -2.49 22.01 7.22
N SER A 86 -2.33 21.17 6.18
CA SER A 86 -2.44 21.60 4.79
C SER A 86 -3.11 20.55 3.92
N THR A 87 -3.82 21.01 2.88
CA THR A 87 -4.41 20.08 1.91
C THR A 87 -3.30 19.49 1.03
N PRO A 88 -3.15 18.15 1.00
CA PRO A 88 -2.17 17.48 0.16
C PRO A 88 -2.36 17.82 -1.32
N ASN A 89 -1.27 18.13 -2.02
CA ASN A 89 -1.31 18.40 -3.45
C ASN A 89 -1.47 17.08 -4.23
N ILE A 90 -2.72 16.63 -4.39
CA ILE A 90 -3.06 15.42 -5.14
C ILE A 90 -3.42 15.85 -6.57
N PRO A 91 -2.68 15.38 -7.61
CA PRO A 91 -3.02 15.66 -9.00
C PRO A 91 -4.47 15.27 -9.29
N PRO A 92 -5.24 16.13 -9.99
CA PRO A 92 -6.61 15.79 -10.34
C PRO A 92 -6.63 14.62 -11.31
N LEU A 93 -7.64 13.75 -11.18
CA LEU A 93 -7.91 12.76 -12.22
C LEU A 93 -8.32 13.46 -13.51
N PRO A 94 -7.98 12.93 -14.70
CA PRO A 94 -8.50 13.47 -15.95
C PRO A 94 -10.04 13.47 -15.93
N VAL A 95 -10.65 14.47 -16.56
CA VAL A 95 -12.10 14.77 -16.43
C VAL A 95 -12.99 13.54 -16.65
N GLY A 96 -12.69 12.73 -17.65
CA GLY A 96 -13.43 11.49 -17.97
C GLY A 96 -13.43 10.44 -16.85
N TYR A 97 -12.47 10.49 -15.91
CA TYR A 97 -12.31 9.53 -14.82
C TYR A 97 -12.77 10.05 -13.45
N THR A 98 -13.26 11.29 -13.37
CA THR A 98 -13.70 11.91 -12.10
C THR A 98 -14.84 11.14 -11.42
N HIS A 99 -15.71 10.48 -12.20
CA HIS A 99 -16.81 9.67 -11.71
C HIS A 99 -16.32 8.48 -10.84
N TYR A 100 -15.17 7.87 -11.18
CA TYR A 100 -14.59 6.79 -10.38
C TYR A 100 -14.27 7.24 -8.95
N ARG A 101 -13.75 8.47 -8.77
CA ARG A 101 -13.45 9.00 -7.43
C ARG A 101 -14.72 9.15 -6.60
N SER A 102 -15.80 9.61 -7.22
CA SER A 102 -17.09 9.79 -6.54
C SER A 102 -17.72 8.45 -6.15
N GLU A 103 -17.70 7.47 -7.06
CA GLU A 103 -18.27 6.14 -6.83
C GLU A 103 -17.47 5.37 -5.76
N VAL A 104 -16.15 5.34 -5.86
CA VAL A 104 -15.29 4.72 -4.84
C VAL A 104 -15.47 5.41 -3.48
N GLY A 105 -15.59 6.73 -3.45
CA GLY A 105 -15.86 7.46 -2.20
C GLY A 105 -17.22 7.10 -1.58
N ARG A 106 -18.23 6.83 -2.40
CA ARG A 106 -19.57 6.42 -1.94
C ARG A 106 -19.52 5.01 -1.33
N GLN A 107 -18.92 4.06 -2.04
CA GLN A 107 -18.76 2.68 -1.57
C GLN A 107 -17.88 2.63 -0.32
N LEU A 108 -16.72 3.29 -0.33
CA LEU A 108 -15.78 3.24 0.77
C LEU A 108 -16.33 3.89 2.04
N TYR A 109 -16.73 5.17 1.97
CA TYR A 109 -17.13 5.91 3.16
C TYR A 109 -18.56 5.56 3.57
N GLY A 110 -19.49 5.46 2.61
CA GLY A 110 -20.89 5.18 2.90
C GLY A 110 -21.12 3.72 3.27
N GLU A 111 -20.96 2.81 2.32
CA GLU A 111 -21.27 1.38 2.52
C GLU A 111 -20.24 0.69 3.42
N GLY A 112 -18.95 0.99 3.24
CA GLY A 112 -17.86 0.32 3.93
C GLY A 112 -17.59 0.82 5.35
N MET A 113 -17.85 2.11 5.64
CA MET A 113 -17.55 2.72 6.94
C MET A 113 -18.78 3.30 7.64
N GLY A 114 -19.96 3.34 6.99
CA GLY A 114 -21.17 3.91 7.58
C GLY A 114 -21.13 5.44 7.74
N ILE A 115 -20.24 6.13 7.03
CA ILE A 115 -20.02 7.57 7.16
C ILE A 115 -20.93 8.35 6.20
N PRO A 116 -21.89 9.15 6.71
CA PRO A 116 -22.79 9.95 5.88
C PRO A 116 -22.03 10.93 4.97
N ARG A 117 -22.67 11.34 3.87
CA ARG A 117 -22.06 12.35 2.96
C ARG A 117 -21.96 13.73 3.60
N SER A 118 -22.88 14.04 4.51
CA SER A 118 -22.92 15.30 5.26
C SER A 118 -21.91 15.37 6.40
N ASP A 119 -21.34 14.24 6.84
CA ASP A 119 -20.39 14.20 7.94
C ASP A 119 -18.97 14.48 7.43
N SER A 120 -18.65 15.77 7.29
CA SER A 120 -17.35 16.22 6.80
C SER A 120 -16.22 15.86 7.76
N GLU A 121 -16.48 15.84 9.08
CA GLU A 121 -15.47 15.55 10.09
C GLU A 121 -15.05 14.08 10.05
N ALA A 122 -16.00 13.15 10.07
CA ALA A 122 -15.71 11.73 9.97
C ALA A 122 -15.07 11.37 8.62
N ARG A 123 -15.48 12.03 7.53
CA ARG A 123 -14.81 11.85 6.22
C ARG A 123 -13.39 12.33 6.24
N ASN A 124 -13.12 13.50 6.84
CA ASN A 124 -11.77 14.00 6.97
C ASN A 124 -10.90 13.06 7.82
N ALA A 125 -11.41 12.58 8.95
CA ALA A 125 -10.74 11.58 9.76
C ALA A 125 -10.42 10.29 8.97
N ALA A 126 -11.37 9.79 8.17
CA ALA A 126 -11.16 8.63 7.32
C ALA A 126 -10.11 8.87 6.21
N VAL A 127 -10.06 10.08 5.65
CA VAL A 127 -9.00 10.49 4.70
C VAL A 127 -7.63 10.51 5.39
N LEU A 128 -7.55 11.07 6.61
CA LEU A 128 -6.28 11.17 7.33
C LEU A 128 -5.65 9.81 7.66
N ARG A 129 -6.42 8.72 7.69
CA ARG A 129 -5.90 7.36 7.86
C ARG A 129 -4.93 6.92 6.76
N ASN A 130 -4.98 7.52 5.57
CA ASN A 130 -3.99 7.26 4.52
C ASN A 130 -2.57 7.59 5.01
N TYR A 131 -2.41 8.68 5.78
CA TYR A 131 -1.12 9.15 6.30
C TYR A 131 -0.63 8.33 7.50
N ARG A 132 -1.49 7.46 8.04
CA ARG A 132 -1.13 6.41 9.00
C ARG A 132 -0.89 5.06 8.33
N PHE A 133 -0.87 4.97 7.00
CA PHE A 133 -0.76 3.70 6.26
C PHE A 133 -1.84 2.69 6.70
N PHE A 134 -3.01 3.16 7.13
CA PHE A 134 -4.08 2.32 7.69
C PHE A 134 -3.60 1.35 8.78
N ASP A 135 -2.59 1.76 9.55
CA ASP A 135 -2.03 1.01 10.67
C ASP A 135 -1.24 -0.25 10.26
N ALA A 136 -0.88 -0.40 8.98
CA ALA A 136 -0.04 -1.49 8.46
C ALA A 136 1.32 -1.62 9.19
N PRO A 137 1.82 -2.83 9.47
CA PRO A 137 3.11 -3.02 10.16
C PRO A 137 4.33 -2.63 9.28
N VAL A 138 4.12 -2.47 7.97
CA VAL A 138 5.14 -2.12 6.98
C VAL A 138 4.62 -0.99 6.10
N GLY A 139 5.43 0.05 5.90
CA GLY A 139 5.18 1.12 4.93
C GLY A 139 6.20 1.07 3.79
N ALA A 140 5.75 1.24 2.56
CA ALA A 140 6.60 1.33 1.37
C ALA A 140 6.39 2.67 0.68
N ILE A 141 7.48 3.38 0.40
CA ILE A 141 7.49 4.56 -0.49
C ILE A 141 8.23 4.18 -1.76
N VAL A 142 7.56 4.35 -2.90
CA VAL A 142 8.15 4.09 -4.22
C VAL A 142 8.50 5.42 -4.84
N CYS A 143 9.77 5.58 -5.17
CA CYS A 143 10.34 6.72 -5.86
C CYS A 143 10.86 6.28 -7.23
N ILE A 144 11.01 7.25 -8.12
CA ILE A 144 11.73 7.13 -9.39
C ILE A 144 12.69 8.32 -9.47
N ASP A 145 13.85 8.11 -10.09
CA ASP A 145 14.79 9.20 -10.40
C ASP A 145 14.27 10.11 -11.53
#